data_AF-A0A3B6C7Q2-F1
#
_entry.id   AF-A0A3B6C7Q2-F1
#
_cell.length_a   1.000
_cell.length_b   1.000
_cell.length_c   1.000
_cell.angle_alpha   90.00
_cell.angle_beta   90.00
_cell.angle_gamma   90.00
#
_symmetry.space_group_name_H-M   'P 1'
#
loop_
_entity.id
_entity.type
_entity.pdbx_description
1 polymer ?
#
loop_
_entity_poly.entity_id
_entity_poly.type
_entity_poly.pdbx_seq_one_letter_code
_entity_poly.pdbx_strand_id
1 'polypeptide(L)'
;MSPEPAAKRASSGGGHAVAFAGDRLSDLPDGLLHAVMSFLPAPQVVRTSVLSRRWRDLWRSTPCISIEERDFEITTGSGAGGDLDERQERWRKFEDFTTNLLLFHNNVASLDKFRLYAGTGRACALRLRDLDRWVRRGIKYRPQVIEIIISLRPRIQFPHMGASSCRLKRLHLNGFYLDNQFAELLCFGCPVLEDLVLRSCDNGFQEIKSSTLKKLVVDSCGNLSGDPVVIVAPHVAYLQLGISYGCYSNGVSIYETASLVKASIHLLCLGEAFNLKHQQRLLGNLCNVPNLQLSGFHAMAMLVEESIKFPIFANLQTLSLEQCLLDKCELDTKLDALGSFVQNAPCLEKLTLQCCMFPVESEKEGQLVRKNIILQRHDQNTFLCPKLKVIEVVYEEDHDHQLVELSWGIGRRLPNANIVLNNYFVD
;
A
#
# COMPACT_ATOMS: atom_id res chain seq x y z
N MET A 1 30.09 67.00 -32.24
CA MET A 1 28.80 66.81 -32.94
C MET A 1 28.09 65.66 -32.28
N SER A 2 27.20 66.00 -31.35
CA SER A 2 26.28 65.10 -30.65
C SER A 2 24.88 65.43 -31.16
N PRO A 3 23.97 64.47 -31.41
CA PRO A 3 22.61 64.80 -31.80
C PRO A 3 21.70 65.02 -30.58
N GLU A 4 20.90 66.08 -30.68
CA GLU A 4 19.80 66.50 -29.79
C GLU A 4 18.60 65.54 -29.80
N PRO A 5 17.75 65.55 -28.76
CA PRO A 5 16.61 64.65 -28.62
C PRO A 5 15.34 65.20 -29.27
N ALA A 6 14.61 64.35 -30.00
CA ALA A 6 13.32 64.70 -30.60
C ALA A 6 12.16 64.64 -29.59
N ALA A 7 11.26 65.60 -29.73
CA ALA A 7 10.21 66.02 -28.81
C ALA A 7 9.10 64.99 -28.53
N LYS A 8 8.61 65.04 -27.29
CA LYS A 8 7.38 64.40 -26.78
C LYS A 8 6.15 64.94 -27.50
N ARG A 9 5.31 64.06 -28.08
CA ARG A 9 3.90 64.34 -28.36
C ARG A 9 3.04 63.76 -27.25
N ALA A 10 2.45 64.65 -26.44
CA ALA A 10 1.36 64.31 -25.55
C ALA A 10 0.06 64.18 -26.37
N SER A 11 -0.60 63.03 -26.25
CA SER A 11 -2.00 62.87 -26.66
C SER A 11 -2.82 62.71 -25.38
N SER A 12 -3.56 63.75 -25.04
CA SER A 12 -4.59 63.75 -24.01
C SER A 12 -5.81 63.01 -24.54
N GLY A 13 -5.95 61.75 -24.14
CA GLY A 13 -7.17 60.97 -24.30
C GLY A 13 -7.68 60.55 -22.93
N GLY A 14 -8.58 61.35 -22.36
CA GLY A 14 -9.34 60.97 -21.18
C GLY A 14 -10.25 59.78 -21.52
N GLY A 15 -9.76 58.58 -21.21
CA GLY A 15 -10.55 57.38 -21.11
C GLY A 15 -10.39 56.85 -19.70
N HIS A 16 -11.50 56.65 -19.00
CA HIS A 16 -11.53 55.93 -17.73
C HIS A 16 -10.62 54.70 -17.84
N ALA A 17 -9.48 54.74 -17.14
CA ALA A 17 -8.66 53.57 -16.94
C ALA A 17 -9.54 52.61 -16.14
N VAL A 18 -10.16 51.66 -16.83
CA VAL A 18 -10.47 50.37 -16.25
C VAL A 18 -9.14 49.93 -15.67
N ALA A 19 -9.02 49.98 -14.34
CA ALA A 19 -7.90 49.38 -13.66
C ALA A 19 -7.86 47.95 -14.17
N PHE A 20 -6.89 47.64 -15.04
CA PHE A 20 -6.51 46.26 -15.28
C PHE A 20 -6.33 45.71 -13.88
N ALA A 21 -7.23 44.83 -13.44
CA ALA A 21 -7.04 44.07 -12.24
C ALA A 21 -5.68 43.41 -12.45
N GLY A 22 -4.65 43.97 -11.81
CA GLY A 22 -3.28 43.52 -11.99
C GLY A 22 -3.25 42.02 -11.75
N ASP A 23 -2.33 41.32 -12.41
CA ASP A 23 -2.12 39.91 -12.17
C ASP A 23 -1.65 39.71 -10.71
N ARG A 24 -2.62 39.65 -9.79
CA ARG A 24 -2.43 39.51 -8.35
C ARG A 24 -1.73 38.22 -7.99
N LEU A 25 -1.81 37.22 -8.88
CA LEU A 25 -1.10 35.96 -8.73
C LEU A 25 0.40 36.19 -8.92
N SER A 26 0.79 37.00 -9.90
CA SER A 26 2.17 37.44 -10.11
C SER A 26 2.70 38.40 -9.04
N ASP A 27 1.90 38.86 -8.07
CA ASP A 27 2.38 39.65 -6.93
C ASP A 27 2.77 38.78 -5.72
N LEU A 28 2.36 37.51 -5.69
CA LEU A 28 2.65 36.60 -4.58
C LEU A 28 4.15 36.23 -4.54
N PRO A 29 4.78 36.00 -3.38
CA PRO A 29 6.14 35.47 -3.28
C PRO A 29 6.30 34.09 -3.92
N ASP A 30 7.49 33.77 -4.46
CA ASP A 30 7.76 32.49 -5.13
C ASP A 30 7.46 31.27 -4.24
N GLY A 31 7.67 31.39 -2.92
CA GLY A 31 7.33 30.33 -1.98
C GLY A 31 5.83 29.98 -1.98
N LEU A 32 4.94 30.96 -2.10
CA LEU A 32 3.50 30.71 -2.19
C LEU A 32 3.12 30.16 -3.57
N LEU A 33 3.78 30.62 -4.63
CA LEU A 33 3.55 30.09 -5.97
C LEU A 33 3.97 28.63 -6.08
N HIS A 34 5.13 28.28 -5.53
CA HIS A 34 5.59 26.89 -5.40
C HIS A 34 4.66 26.05 -4.51
N ALA A 35 4.13 26.62 -3.42
CA ALA A 35 3.14 25.93 -2.59
C ALA A 35 1.88 25.61 -3.40
N VAL A 36 1.33 26.55 -4.17
CA VAL A 36 0.20 26.31 -5.07
C VAL A 36 0.55 25.23 -6.10
N MET A 37 1.71 25.33 -6.77
CA MET A 37 2.16 24.34 -7.75
C MET A 37 2.36 22.95 -7.14
N SER A 38 2.69 22.85 -5.85
CA SER A 38 2.94 21.57 -5.18
C SER A 38 1.71 20.65 -5.13
N PHE A 39 0.52 21.21 -5.31
CA PHE A 39 -0.75 20.49 -5.37
C PHE A 39 -1.14 20.06 -6.79
N LEU A 40 -0.43 20.53 -7.82
CA LEU A 40 -0.79 20.32 -9.21
C LEU A 40 0.01 19.18 -9.87
N PRO A 41 -0.61 18.38 -10.76
CA PRO A 41 0.13 17.51 -11.67
C PRO A 41 1.11 18.30 -12.54
N ALA A 42 2.23 17.70 -12.89
CA ALA A 42 3.31 18.37 -13.61
C ALA A 42 2.87 19.00 -14.95
N PRO A 43 1.99 18.38 -15.76
CA PRO A 43 1.45 19.04 -16.97
C PRO A 43 0.76 20.37 -16.66
N GLN A 44 0.02 20.45 -15.55
CA GLN A 44 -0.65 21.68 -15.13
C GLN A 44 0.34 22.71 -14.61
N VAL A 45 1.36 22.28 -13.85
CA VAL A 45 2.45 23.15 -13.40
C VAL A 45 3.15 23.80 -14.60
N VAL A 46 3.50 23.04 -15.63
CA VAL A 46 4.13 23.60 -16.84
C VAL A 46 3.16 24.53 -17.59
N ARG A 47 1.86 24.21 -17.65
CA ARG A 47 0.85 25.10 -18.26
C ARG A 47 0.75 26.46 -17.58
N THR A 48 1.06 26.57 -16.29
CA THR A 48 1.08 27.89 -15.63
C THR A 48 2.08 28.88 -16.25
N SER A 49 3.06 28.40 -17.02
CA SER A 49 4.04 29.23 -17.74
C SER A 49 3.42 30.24 -18.71
N VAL A 50 2.17 30.04 -19.14
CA VAL A 50 1.46 30.98 -20.03
C VAL A 50 0.77 32.13 -19.29
N LEU A 51 0.66 32.06 -17.95
CA LEU A 51 -0.07 33.06 -17.16
C LEU A 51 0.61 34.43 -17.21
N SER A 52 1.93 34.47 -17.03
CA SER A 52 2.71 35.70 -17.13
C SER A 52 4.20 35.41 -17.36
N ARG A 53 4.98 36.47 -17.65
CA ARG A 53 6.44 36.35 -17.80
C ARG A 53 7.11 35.78 -16.55
N ARG A 54 6.56 36.03 -15.36
CA ARG A 54 7.09 35.53 -14.09
C ARG A 54 6.95 34.01 -13.99
N TRP A 55 5.83 33.45 -14.44
CA TRP A 55 5.52 32.03 -14.33
C TRP A 55 6.27 31.14 -15.32
N ARG A 56 6.86 31.74 -16.35
CA ARG A 56 7.52 31.03 -17.46
C ARG A 56 8.56 30.01 -16.99
N ASP A 57 9.32 30.34 -15.95
CA ASP A 57 10.43 29.52 -15.45
C ASP A 57 10.19 28.95 -14.05
N LEU A 58 9.11 29.33 -13.36
CA LEU A 58 8.82 28.86 -11.98
C LEU A 58 8.65 27.34 -11.90
N TRP A 59 8.10 26.71 -12.93
CA TRP A 59 7.95 25.25 -12.96
C TRP A 59 9.30 24.53 -12.86
N ARG A 60 10.42 25.15 -13.29
CA ARG A 60 11.76 24.55 -13.23
C ARG A 60 12.28 24.41 -11.80
N SER A 61 11.76 25.18 -10.86
CA SER A 61 12.12 25.16 -9.43
C SER A 61 10.99 24.63 -8.53
N THR A 62 9.95 24.02 -9.12
CA THR A 62 8.87 23.43 -8.34
C THR A 62 9.42 22.37 -7.37
N PRO A 63 9.00 22.37 -6.09
CA PRO A 63 9.46 21.40 -5.09
C PRO A 63 8.82 20.01 -5.28
N CYS A 64 7.70 19.93 -6.00
CA CYS A 64 6.98 18.69 -6.21
C CYS A 64 6.81 18.41 -7.71
N ILE A 65 7.17 17.20 -8.11
CA ILE A 65 6.93 16.68 -9.45
C ILE A 65 6.01 15.48 -9.31
N SER A 66 4.82 15.56 -9.91
CA SER A 66 3.86 14.46 -9.99
C SER A 66 3.48 14.22 -11.44
N ILE A 67 3.84 13.06 -11.97
CA ILE A 67 3.67 12.72 -13.37
C ILE A 67 2.86 11.43 -13.45
N GLU A 68 1.71 11.48 -14.10
CA GLU A 68 0.84 10.32 -14.24
C GLU A 68 0.48 10.10 -15.71
N GLU A 69 0.60 8.86 -16.18
CA GLU A 69 0.21 8.46 -17.53
C GLU A 69 -1.26 8.83 -17.86
N ARG A 70 -2.14 8.84 -16.85
CA ARG A 70 -3.56 9.20 -16.99
C ARG A 70 -3.77 10.64 -17.44
N ASP A 71 -2.84 11.54 -17.13
CA ASP A 71 -2.88 12.95 -17.57
C ASP A 71 -2.76 13.08 -19.11
N PHE A 72 -2.39 12.00 -19.79
CA PHE A 72 -2.20 11.92 -21.24
C PHE A 72 -3.24 11.02 -21.92
N GLU A 73 -4.29 10.60 -21.20
CA GLU A 73 -5.40 9.81 -21.73
C GLU A 73 -4.96 8.48 -22.39
N ILE A 74 -3.87 7.89 -21.90
CA ILE A 74 -3.33 6.65 -22.47
C ILE A 74 -4.15 5.43 -22.03
N THR A 75 -4.64 5.42 -20.79
CA THR A 75 -5.38 4.30 -20.19
C THR A 75 -6.90 4.35 -20.40
N THR A 76 -7.44 5.42 -21.00
CA THR A 76 -8.89 5.66 -21.13
C THR A 76 -9.53 4.98 -22.35
N GLY A 77 -8.76 4.29 -23.19
CA GLY A 77 -9.27 3.54 -24.35
C GLY A 77 -9.73 2.11 -24.01
N SER A 78 -10.83 1.96 -23.28
CA SER A 78 -11.51 0.67 -22.99
C SER A 78 -12.52 0.25 -24.06
N GLY A 79 -12.59 0.95 -25.21
CA GLY A 79 -13.35 0.47 -26.36
C GLY A 79 -12.50 -0.54 -27.15
N ALA A 80 -13.10 -1.68 -27.52
CA ALA A 80 -12.51 -2.73 -28.35
C ALA A 80 -12.16 -2.30 -29.80
N GLY A 81 -11.95 -1.00 -30.03
CA GLY A 81 -11.61 -0.41 -31.33
C GLY A 81 -10.75 0.85 -31.24
N GLY A 82 -10.09 1.12 -30.10
CA GLY A 82 -9.11 2.21 -30.03
C GLY A 82 -7.86 1.88 -30.84
N ASP A 83 -7.53 2.71 -31.82
CA ASP A 83 -6.37 2.55 -32.70
C ASP A 83 -5.06 2.44 -31.89
N LEU A 84 -4.25 1.42 -32.19
CA LEU A 84 -2.95 1.22 -31.55
C LEU A 84 -2.01 2.40 -31.81
N ASP A 85 -2.13 3.04 -32.97
CA ASP A 85 -1.32 4.19 -33.36
C ASP A 85 -1.62 5.42 -32.49
N GLU A 86 -2.89 5.68 -32.16
CA GLU A 86 -3.27 6.76 -31.24
C GLU A 86 -2.69 6.55 -29.83
N ARG A 87 -2.77 5.32 -29.30
CA ARG A 87 -2.20 5.00 -27.99
C ARG A 87 -0.68 5.18 -27.99
N GLN A 88 -0.03 4.79 -29.09
CA GLN A 88 1.40 4.94 -29.26
C GLN A 88 1.81 6.42 -29.32
N GLU A 89 1.03 7.26 -29.97
CA GLU A 89 1.25 8.70 -30.04
C GLU A 89 1.02 9.40 -28.69
N ARG A 90 -0.03 9.03 -27.95
CA ARG A 90 -0.25 9.53 -26.58
C ARG A 90 0.91 9.18 -25.65
N TRP A 91 1.47 7.97 -25.79
CA TRP A 91 2.69 7.59 -25.06
C TRP A 91 3.91 8.42 -25.46
N ARG A 92 4.13 8.69 -26.75
CA ARG A 92 5.24 9.56 -27.17
C ARG A 92 5.14 10.95 -26.54
N LYS A 93 3.93 11.52 -26.47
CA LYS A 93 3.70 12.81 -25.79
C LYS A 93 4.05 12.73 -24.30
N PHE A 94 3.65 11.66 -23.62
CA PHE A 94 4.02 11.42 -22.22
C PHE A 94 5.54 11.29 -22.02
N GLU A 95 6.19 10.54 -22.91
CA GLU A 95 7.62 10.30 -22.90
C GLU A 95 8.43 11.58 -23.13
N ASP A 96 8.08 12.33 -24.17
CA ASP A 96 8.71 13.61 -24.50
C ASP A 96 8.49 14.61 -23.37
N PHE A 97 7.27 14.71 -22.85
CA PHE A 97 6.97 15.60 -21.74
C PHE A 97 7.80 15.24 -20.50
N THR A 98 7.78 13.98 -20.08
CA THR A 98 8.49 13.51 -18.88
C THR A 98 10.00 13.69 -19.02
N THR A 99 10.54 13.34 -20.18
CA THR A 99 11.97 13.49 -20.47
C THR A 99 12.37 14.96 -20.43
N ASN A 100 11.64 15.85 -21.12
CA ASN A 100 11.94 17.27 -21.14
C ASN A 100 11.79 17.92 -19.77
N LEU A 101 10.70 17.62 -19.05
CA LEU A 101 10.46 18.12 -17.70
C LEU A 101 11.63 17.79 -16.77
N LEU A 102 12.06 16.52 -16.74
CA LEU A 102 13.17 16.09 -15.90
C LEU A 102 14.54 16.56 -16.41
N LEU A 103 14.71 16.81 -17.70
CA LEU A 103 15.96 17.37 -18.23
C LEU A 103 16.15 18.84 -17.85
N PHE A 104 15.06 19.61 -17.90
CA PHE A 104 15.07 21.07 -17.73
C PHE A 104 14.72 21.56 -16.33
N HIS A 105 14.35 20.66 -15.41
CA HIS A 105 14.18 20.98 -13.99
C HIS A 105 15.52 21.28 -13.32
N ASN A 106 15.53 22.28 -12.44
CA ASN A 106 16.74 22.84 -11.84
C ASN A 106 17.46 21.85 -10.92
N ASN A 107 18.64 21.39 -11.34
CA ASN A 107 19.48 20.42 -10.62
C ASN A 107 20.09 20.96 -9.29
N VAL A 108 19.88 22.23 -8.96
CA VAL A 108 20.26 22.83 -7.66
C VAL A 108 19.13 22.68 -6.63
N ALA A 109 17.87 22.62 -7.08
CA ALA A 109 16.73 22.51 -6.18
C ALA A 109 16.53 21.06 -5.74
N SER A 110 16.45 20.84 -4.44
CA SER A 110 16.04 19.56 -3.90
C SER A 110 14.53 19.42 -3.97
N LEU A 111 14.02 18.26 -4.37
CA LEU A 111 12.58 18.00 -4.35
C LEU A 111 12.10 17.72 -2.92
N ASP A 112 10.85 18.07 -2.66
CA ASP A 112 10.09 17.57 -1.52
C ASP A 112 9.41 16.26 -1.90
N LYS A 113 8.84 16.18 -3.12
CA LYS A 113 8.15 14.98 -3.60
C LYS A 113 8.43 14.70 -5.07
N PHE A 114 8.74 13.44 -5.37
CA PHE A 114 8.80 12.91 -6.71
C PHE A 114 7.83 11.74 -6.85
N ARG A 115 6.81 11.89 -7.71
CA ARG A 115 5.83 10.86 -8.03
C ARG A 115 5.82 10.57 -9.52
N LEU A 116 5.87 9.28 -9.85
CA LEU A 116 5.77 8.79 -11.22
C LEU A 116 4.82 7.59 -11.26
N TYR A 117 3.71 7.74 -11.99
CA TYR A 117 2.78 6.65 -12.28
C TYR A 117 2.84 6.30 -13.77
N ALA A 118 3.26 5.08 -14.08
CA ALA A 118 3.38 4.58 -15.45
C ALA A 118 2.81 3.17 -15.56
N GLY A 119 1.69 3.01 -16.25
CA GLY A 119 1.18 1.72 -16.69
C GLY A 119 1.88 1.30 -17.97
N THR A 120 2.36 0.07 -18.02
CA THR A 120 2.94 -0.47 -19.26
C THR A 120 1.89 -1.39 -19.90
N GLY A 121 1.39 -1.03 -21.08
CA GLY A 121 0.63 -1.97 -21.92
C GLY A 121 1.57 -2.99 -22.57
N ARG A 122 1.06 -4.05 -23.21
CA ARG A 122 1.90 -5.03 -23.95
C ARG A 122 2.79 -4.38 -25.03
N ALA A 123 2.43 -3.19 -25.52
CA ALA A 123 3.23 -2.38 -26.44
C ALA A 123 4.44 -1.66 -25.77
N CYS A 124 4.52 -1.62 -24.43
CA CYS A 124 5.52 -0.84 -23.68
C CYS A 124 6.81 -1.60 -23.34
N ALA A 125 6.91 -2.90 -23.64
CA ALA A 125 8.10 -3.69 -23.32
C ALA A 125 9.39 -3.14 -23.96
N LEU A 126 9.28 -2.37 -25.05
CA LEU A 126 10.41 -1.75 -25.74
C LEU A 126 10.94 -0.46 -25.07
N ARG A 127 10.26 0.11 -24.05
CA ARG A 127 10.58 1.45 -23.50
C ARG A 127 10.99 1.47 -22.02
N LEU A 128 11.42 0.33 -21.48
CA LEU A 128 11.89 0.20 -20.09
C LEU A 128 13.11 1.10 -19.78
N ARG A 129 13.90 1.44 -20.80
CA ARG A 129 15.09 2.31 -20.67
C ARG A 129 14.73 3.74 -20.28
N ASP A 130 13.63 4.28 -20.81
CA ASP A 130 13.22 5.65 -20.51
C ASP A 130 12.67 5.73 -19.09
N LEU A 131 11.93 4.70 -18.65
CA LEU A 131 11.46 4.59 -17.27
C LEU A 131 12.61 4.53 -16.26
N ASP A 132 13.63 3.68 -16.50
CA ASP A 132 14.85 3.65 -15.67
C ASP A 132 15.55 5.02 -15.65
N ARG A 133 15.66 5.69 -16.80
CA ARG A 133 16.25 7.03 -16.90
C ARG A 133 15.48 8.06 -16.08
N TRP A 134 14.15 8.04 -16.15
CA TRP A 134 13.30 8.97 -15.40
C TRP A 134 13.41 8.75 -13.89
N VAL A 135 13.40 7.50 -13.45
CA VAL A 135 13.57 7.14 -12.04
C VAL A 135 14.92 7.62 -11.51
N ARG A 136 16.03 7.31 -12.21
CA ARG A 136 17.37 7.79 -11.86
C ARG A 136 17.43 9.31 -11.77
N ARG A 137 16.77 9.99 -12.71
CA ARG A 137 16.78 11.45 -12.75
C ARG A 137 15.96 12.07 -11.62
N GLY A 138 14.78 11.52 -11.31
CA GLY A 138 13.98 11.93 -10.16
C GLY A 138 14.74 11.78 -8.83
N ILE A 139 15.44 10.65 -8.64
CA ILE A 139 16.27 10.39 -7.47
C ILE A 139 17.42 11.39 -7.33
N LYS A 140 18.03 11.82 -8.45
CA LYS A 140 19.14 12.79 -8.44
C LYS A 140 18.76 14.12 -7.77
N TYR A 141 17.47 14.49 -7.79
CA TYR A 141 16.98 15.70 -7.14
C TYR A 141 16.77 15.56 -5.61
N ARG A 142 17.22 14.46 -5.00
CA ARG A 142 17.19 14.23 -3.53
C ARG A 142 15.83 14.48 -2.86
N PRO A 143 14.75 13.85 -3.37
CA PRO A 143 13.40 14.02 -2.84
C PRO A 143 13.28 13.54 -1.38
N GLN A 144 12.39 14.19 -0.60
CA GLN A 144 12.00 13.68 0.72
C GLN A 144 11.01 12.51 0.61
N VAL A 145 10.22 12.49 -0.46
CA VAL A 145 9.21 11.48 -0.76
C VAL A 145 9.37 10.97 -2.19
N ILE A 146 9.54 9.66 -2.35
CA ILE A 146 9.54 8.98 -3.65
C ILE A 146 8.33 8.06 -3.72
N GLU A 147 7.51 8.23 -4.75
CA GLU A 147 6.37 7.35 -5.04
C GLU A 147 6.40 6.95 -6.51
N ILE A 148 6.87 5.74 -6.81
CA ILE A 148 6.96 5.25 -8.18
C ILE A 148 6.11 4.00 -8.33
N ILE A 149 5.09 4.10 -9.18
CA ILE A 149 4.12 3.05 -9.41
C ILE A 149 4.17 2.61 -10.86
N ILE A 150 4.62 1.37 -11.07
CA ILE A 150 4.70 0.76 -12.39
C ILE A 150 3.73 -0.42 -12.41
N SER A 151 2.74 -0.40 -13.32
CA SER A 151 1.62 -1.34 -13.24
C SER A 151 1.93 -2.76 -13.76
N LEU A 152 2.94 -2.94 -14.62
CA LEU A 152 3.51 -4.27 -14.84
C LEU A 152 4.66 -4.49 -13.87
N ARG A 153 5.15 -5.74 -13.75
CA ARG A 153 6.42 -6.05 -13.11
C ARG A 153 7.54 -6.10 -14.16
N PRO A 154 7.95 -4.95 -14.78
CA PRO A 154 9.13 -5.00 -15.59
C PRO A 154 10.29 -5.29 -14.63
N ARG A 155 11.18 -6.21 -14.99
CA ARG A 155 12.36 -6.54 -14.18
C ARG A 155 13.40 -5.39 -14.19
N ILE A 156 12.95 -4.15 -14.00
CA ILE A 156 13.78 -2.97 -13.83
C ILE A 156 14.32 -3.01 -12.41
N GLN A 157 15.64 -3.04 -12.29
CA GLN A 157 16.31 -2.92 -11.02
C GLN A 157 16.15 -1.49 -10.48
N PHE A 158 15.77 -1.37 -9.21
CA PHE A 158 15.76 -0.06 -8.56
C PHE A 158 17.17 0.53 -8.52
N PRO A 159 17.38 1.78 -8.98
CA PRO A 159 18.72 2.32 -9.11
C PRO A 159 19.33 2.71 -7.77
N HIS A 160 20.66 2.70 -7.71
CA HIS A 160 21.41 3.24 -6.57
C HIS A 160 21.11 4.72 -6.32
N MET A 161 20.81 5.06 -5.07
CA MET A 161 20.57 6.45 -4.67
C MET A 161 21.85 7.17 -4.21
N GLY A 162 22.88 6.44 -3.75
CA GLY A 162 24.10 7.03 -3.20
C GLY A 162 23.80 8.05 -2.11
N ALA A 163 24.45 9.22 -2.12
CA ALA A 163 24.18 10.30 -1.18
C ALA A 163 22.80 10.99 -1.34
N SER A 164 21.99 10.59 -2.34
CA SER A 164 20.71 11.24 -2.64
C SER A 164 19.57 10.83 -1.69
N SER A 165 19.76 9.76 -0.92
CA SER A 165 18.78 9.22 0.05
C SER A 165 18.85 9.87 1.43
N CYS A 166 19.76 10.83 1.66
CA CYS A 166 19.98 11.43 2.99
C CYS A 166 18.77 12.19 3.56
N ARG A 167 17.83 12.61 2.71
CA ARG A 167 16.59 13.33 3.09
C ARG A 167 15.33 12.47 2.96
N LEU A 168 15.47 11.24 2.48
CA LEU A 168 14.34 10.41 2.10
C LEU A 168 13.62 9.90 3.35
N LYS A 169 12.38 10.36 3.54
CA LYS A 169 11.50 9.98 4.66
C LYS A 169 10.49 8.92 4.26
N ARG A 170 10.08 8.90 2.99
CA ARG A 170 9.08 7.98 2.45
C ARG A 170 9.51 7.41 1.10
N LEU A 171 9.44 6.09 0.96
CA LEU A 171 9.74 5.37 -0.26
C LEU A 171 8.61 4.39 -0.60
N HIS A 172 7.86 4.68 -1.65
CA HIS A 172 6.81 3.80 -2.16
C HIS A 172 7.19 3.31 -3.56
N LEU A 173 7.30 2.00 -3.72
CA LEU A 173 7.69 1.35 -4.97
C LEU A 173 6.65 0.31 -5.35
N ASN A 174 6.28 0.28 -6.63
CA ASN A 174 5.47 -0.79 -7.20
C ASN A 174 6.07 -1.28 -8.51
N GLY A 175 6.21 -2.61 -8.65
CA GLY A 175 6.62 -3.26 -9.89
C GLY A 175 8.13 -3.27 -10.15
N PHE A 176 8.97 -3.13 -9.12
CA PHE A 176 10.44 -3.13 -9.25
C PHE A 176 11.08 -4.47 -8.93
N TYR A 177 12.24 -4.75 -9.54
CA TYR A 177 13.18 -5.74 -9.05
C TYR A 177 14.11 -5.08 -8.02
N LEU A 178 14.22 -5.69 -6.84
CA LEU A 178 14.98 -5.16 -5.71
C LEU A 178 16.05 -6.17 -5.32
N ASP A 179 17.32 -5.81 -5.46
CA ASP A 179 18.46 -6.71 -5.22
C ASP A 179 19.15 -6.44 -3.87
N ASN A 180 20.27 -7.12 -3.61
CA ASN A 180 21.03 -6.94 -2.36
C ASN A 180 21.52 -5.50 -2.16
N GLN A 181 21.79 -4.77 -3.24
CA GLN A 181 22.18 -3.36 -3.17
C GLN A 181 21.05 -2.48 -2.60
N PHE A 182 19.79 -2.84 -2.87
CA PHE A 182 18.64 -2.20 -2.25
C PHE A 182 18.55 -2.50 -0.74
N ALA A 183 18.84 -3.73 -0.32
CA ALA A 183 18.86 -4.08 1.10
C ALA A 183 19.96 -3.30 1.86
N GLU A 184 21.15 -3.16 1.27
CA GLU A 184 22.23 -2.32 1.83
C GLU A 184 21.83 -0.84 1.94
N LEU A 185 21.08 -0.35 0.96
CA LEU A 185 20.55 1.02 0.94
C LEU A 185 19.57 1.27 2.09
N LEU A 186 18.71 0.30 2.43
CA LEU A 186 17.82 0.38 3.58
C LEU A 186 18.58 0.39 4.92
N CYS A 187 19.65 -0.40 5.00
CA CYS A 187 20.44 -0.54 6.22
C CYS A 187 21.34 0.68 6.49
N PHE A 188 22.02 1.20 5.46
CA PHE A 188 23.07 2.22 5.63
C PHE A 188 22.82 3.51 4.85
N GLY A 189 22.01 3.46 3.79
CA GLY A 189 21.84 4.58 2.86
C GLY A 189 20.73 5.57 3.23
N CYS A 190 19.80 5.18 4.10
CA CYS A 190 18.56 5.92 4.36
C CYS A 190 18.44 6.33 5.85
N PRO A 191 19.16 7.37 6.30
CA PRO A 191 19.30 7.70 7.73
C PRO A 191 18.02 8.28 8.38
N VAL A 192 17.01 8.63 7.60
CA VAL A 192 15.76 9.26 8.08
C VAL A 192 14.51 8.64 7.48
N LEU A 193 14.60 7.44 6.90
CA LEU A 193 13.48 6.76 6.25
C LEU A 193 12.51 6.19 7.29
N GLU A 194 11.27 6.64 7.27
CA GLU A 194 10.25 6.27 8.25
C GLU A 194 9.13 5.39 7.65
N ASP A 195 8.85 5.55 6.35
CA ASP A 195 7.71 4.92 5.66
C ASP A 195 8.18 4.20 4.39
N LEU A 196 8.19 2.87 4.42
CA LEU A 196 8.56 2.02 3.29
C LEU A 196 7.36 1.20 2.82
N VAL A 197 7.01 1.34 1.54
CA VAL A 197 5.92 0.59 0.90
C VAL A 197 6.45 -0.08 -0.37
N LEU A 198 6.45 -1.40 -0.38
CA LEU A 198 6.82 -2.24 -1.51
C LEU A 198 5.59 -3.00 -1.96
N ARG A 199 5.16 -2.84 -3.22
CA ARG A 199 4.02 -3.55 -3.78
C ARG A 199 4.37 -4.24 -5.08
N SER A 200 4.00 -5.50 -5.27
CA SER A 200 4.27 -6.22 -6.53
C SER A 200 5.74 -6.14 -6.99
N CYS A 201 6.69 -6.01 -6.05
CA CYS A 201 8.13 -6.01 -6.34
C CYS A 201 8.67 -7.43 -6.32
N ASP A 202 9.70 -7.72 -7.12
CA ASP A 202 10.43 -8.99 -7.06
C ASP A 202 11.70 -8.80 -6.23
N ASN A 203 11.76 -9.43 -5.06
CA ASN A 203 12.88 -9.32 -4.12
C ASN A 203 13.94 -10.39 -4.43
N GLY A 204 15.14 -9.94 -4.79
CA GLY A 204 16.36 -10.72 -4.92
C GLY A 204 17.26 -10.67 -3.68
N PHE A 205 16.72 -10.27 -2.53
CA PHE A 205 17.42 -10.20 -1.24
C PHE A 205 16.62 -10.93 -0.15
N GLN A 206 17.31 -11.31 0.93
CA GLN A 206 16.74 -12.10 2.01
C GLN A 206 16.33 -11.28 3.23
N GLU A 207 17.00 -10.16 3.49
CA GLU A 207 16.84 -9.43 4.75
C GLU A 207 16.42 -7.97 4.53
N ILE A 208 15.40 -7.52 5.26
CA ILE A 208 15.02 -6.11 5.41
C ILE A 208 15.54 -5.63 6.76
N LYS A 209 16.63 -4.87 6.74
CA LYS A 209 17.24 -4.28 7.94
C LYS A 209 17.09 -2.77 7.93
N SER A 210 16.51 -2.20 8.99
CA SER A 210 16.45 -0.74 9.16
C SER A 210 16.19 -0.34 10.61
N SER A 211 16.94 0.64 11.10
CA SER A 211 16.76 1.21 12.45
C SER A 211 15.88 2.47 12.48
N THR A 212 15.38 2.93 11.33
CA THR A 212 14.66 4.21 11.21
C THR A 212 13.19 4.04 10.84
N LEU A 213 12.82 2.90 10.26
CA LEU A 213 11.46 2.61 9.82
C LEU A 213 10.47 2.58 10.98
N LYS A 214 9.36 3.30 10.77
CA LYS A 214 8.16 3.29 11.64
C LYS A 214 7.00 2.54 10.98
N LYS A 215 6.98 2.52 9.64
CA LYS A 215 5.95 1.88 8.84
C LYS A 215 6.59 1.04 7.74
N LEU A 216 6.19 -0.23 7.66
CA LEU A 216 6.61 -1.18 6.64
C LEU A 216 5.40 -1.85 6.01
N VAL A 217 5.28 -1.73 4.69
CA VAL A 217 4.28 -2.45 3.89
C VAL A 217 5.03 -3.24 2.82
N VAL A 218 4.84 -4.56 2.79
CA VAL A 218 5.33 -5.44 1.73
C VAL A 218 4.14 -6.25 1.25
N ASP A 219 3.65 -5.98 0.05
CA ASP A 219 2.41 -6.57 -0.45
C ASP A 219 2.58 -7.15 -1.84
N SER A 220 2.18 -8.41 -2.02
CA SER A 220 2.20 -9.11 -3.30
C SER A 220 3.59 -9.18 -3.96
N CYS A 221 4.65 -9.08 -3.16
CA CYS A 221 6.04 -9.12 -3.62
C CYS A 221 6.51 -10.55 -3.89
N GLY A 222 7.23 -10.79 -4.99
CA GLY A 222 7.92 -12.05 -5.24
C GLY A 222 9.19 -12.19 -4.39
N ASN A 223 9.59 -13.42 -4.09
CA ASN A 223 10.90 -13.72 -3.50
C ASN A 223 11.63 -14.67 -4.44
N LEU A 224 12.72 -14.16 -5.04
CA LEU A 224 13.56 -14.90 -5.98
C LEU A 224 14.77 -15.55 -5.31
N SER A 225 15.07 -15.22 -4.05
CA SER A 225 16.20 -15.80 -3.31
C SER A 225 16.01 -17.30 -3.05
N GLY A 226 14.77 -17.74 -2.95
CA GLY A 226 14.44 -19.10 -2.52
C GLY A 226 14.68 -19.34 -1.03
N ASP A 227 15.03 -18.34 -0.24
CA ASP A 227 15.31 -18.44 1.21
C ASP A 227 14.23 -17.73 2.04
N PRO A 228 14.12 -18.00 3.37
CA PRO A 228 13.20 -17.29 4.23
C PRO A 228 13.51 -15.79 4.29
N VAL A 229 12.49 -14.95 4.18
CA VAL A 229 12.67 -13.50 4.31
C VAL A 229 12.70 -13.10 5.76
N VAL A 230 13.71 -12.33 6.15
CA VAL A 230 13.94 -11.88 7.52
C VAL A 230 13.75 -10.37 7.62
N ILE A 231 12.92 -9.93 8.56
CA ILE A 231 12.67 -8.51 8.84
C ILE A 231 13.26 -8.18 10.20
N VAL A 232 14.23 -7.26 10.23
CA VAL A 232 14.85 -6.71 11.45
C VAL A 232 14.68 -5.20 11.43
N ALA A 233 13.62 -4.74 12.09
CA ALA A 233 13.28 -3.32 12.13
C ALA A 233 12.64 -2.95 13.49
N PRO A 234 13.46 -2.64 14.52
CA PRO A 234 13.01 -2.56 15.91
C PRO A 234 12.01 -1.45 16.20
N HIS A 235 11.94 -0.43 15.37
CA HIS A 235 11.11 0.76 15.59
C HIS A 235 9.82 0.79 14.75
N VAL A 236 9.52 -0.31 14.05
CA VAL A 236 8.30 -0.41 13.23
C VAL A 236 7.08 -0.50 14.14
N ALA A 237 6.20 0.50 14.03
CA ALA A 237 4.92 0.58 14.73
C ALA A 237 3.75 0.03 13.90
N TYR A 238 3.85 0.09 12.57
CA TYR A 238 2.87 -0.47 11.64
C TYR A 238 3.54 -1.42 10.63
N LEU A 239 3.08 -2.66 10.61
CA LEU A 239 3.52 -3.69 9.66
C LEU A 239 2.35 -4.19 8.83
N GLN A 240 2.49 -4.23 7.52
CA GLN A 240 1.56 -4.94 6.64
C GLN A 240 2.34 -5.88 5.71
N LEU A 241 1.97 -7.16 5.72
CA LEU A 241 2.57 -8.20 4.88
C LEU A 241 1.49 -8.90 4.04
N GLY A 242 1.52 -8.71 2.72
CA GLY A 242 0.75 -9.48 1.74
C GLY A 242 1.63 -10.56 1.14
N ILE A 243 1.49 -11.79 1.64
CA ILE A 243 2.35 -12.94 1.31
C ILE A 243 1.63 -13.80 0.29
N SER A 244 2.13 -13.82 -0.95
CA SER A 244 1.61 -14.72 -1.99
C SER A 244 2.22 -16.12 -1.88
N TYR A 245 1.38 -17.13 -2.08
CA TYR A 245 1.82 -18.53 -2.15
C TYR A 245 2.86 -18.75 -3.26
N GLY A 246 3.78 -19.71 -3.05
CA GLY A 246 4.88 -20.03 -3.97
C GLY A 246 6.09 -19.10 -3.89
N CYS A 247 5.89 -17.82 -3.56
CA CYS A 247 7.01 -16.86 -3.41
C CYS A 247 7.75 -17.04 -2.08
N TYR A 248 7.03 -17.24 -0.97
CA TYR A 248 7.62 -17.37 0.37
C TYR A 248 7.51 -18.79 0.90
N SER A 249 7.84 -19.79 0.08
CA SER A 249 7.77 -21.21 0.44
C SER A 249 8.54 -21.54 1.71
N ASN A 250 9.66 -20.87 1.95
CA ASN A 250 10.51 -21.04 3.14
C ASN A 250 10.13 -20.13 4.33
N GLY A 251 9.03 -19.37 4.20
CA GLY A 251 8.45 -18.59 5.28
C GLY A 251 9.03 -17.18 5.44
N VAL A 252 8.49 -16.46 6.43
CA VAL A 252 8.89 -15.10 6.79
C VAL A 252 9.13 -15.04 8.29
N SER A 253 10.22 -14.40 8.70
CA SER A 253 10.60 -14.24 10.11
C SER A 253 10.70 -12.77 10.46
N ILE A 254 10.06 -12.38 11.56
CA ILE A 254 10.05 -11.00 12.04
C ILE A 254 10.70 -11.00 13.41
N TYR A 255 11.77 -10.22 13.57
CA TYR A 255 12.47 -10.04 14.83
C TYR A 255 12.19 -8.65 15.41
N GLU A 256 12.37 -8.52 16.73
CA GLU A 256 12.29 -7.22 17.44
C GLU A 256 10.92 -6.53 17.33
N THR A 257 9.84 -7.28 17.53
CA THR A 257 8.44 -6.78 17.41
C THR A 257 7.94 -5.94 18.59
N ALA A 258 8.82 -5.50 19.48
CA ALA A 258 8.44 -4.80 20.72
C ALA A 258 7.77 -3.44 20.47
N SER A 259 8.13 -2.74 19.39
CA SER A 259 7.53 -1.45 19.04
C SER A 259 6.24 -1.58 18.22
N LEU A 260 5.83 -2.80 17.86
CA LEU A 260 4.77 -3.03 16.88
C LEU A 260 3.39 -2.82 17.51
N VAL A 261 2.67 -1.79 17.05
CA VAL A 261 1.34 -1.42 17.55
C VAL A 261 0.24 -2.05 16.69
N LYS A 262 0.47 -2.16 15.39
CA LYS A 262 -0.49 -2.76 14.45
C LYS A 262 0.22 -3.64 13.43
N ALA A 263 -0.32 -4.84 13.24
CA ALA A 263 0.12 -5.78 12.22
C ALA A 263 -1.07 -6.24 11.36
N SER A 264 -0.91 -6.21 10.04
CA SER A 264 -1.88 -6.74 9.07
C SER A 264 -1.18 -7.77 8.18
N ILE A 265 -1.52 -9.05 8.34
CA ILE A 265 -0.91 -10.15 7.60
C ILE A 265 -1.97 -10.79 6.70
N HIS A 266 -1.75 -10.73 5.39
CA HIS A 266 -2.64 -11.29 4.38
C HIS A 266 -1.92 -12.42 3.64
N LEU A 267 -2.44 -13.65 3.77
CA LEU A 267 -1.97 -14.81 3.03
C LEU A 267 -2.82 -14.97 1.77
N LEU A 268 -2.24 -14.68 0.61
CA LEU A 268 -2.91 -14.73 -0.68
C LEU A 268 -2.72 -16.12 -1.30
N CYS A 269 -3.73 -16.99 -1.18
CA CYS A 269 -3.70 -18.37 -1.68
C CYS A 269 -4.35 -18.47 -3.07
N LEU A 270 -3.57 -18.90 -4.08
CA LEU A 270 -4.04 -19.21 -5.44
C LEU A 270 -4.23 -20.73 -5.61
N GLY A 271 -5.10 -21.34 -4.78
CA GLY A 271 -5.51 -22.74 -4.95
C GLY A 271 -4.65 -23.82 -4.26
N GLU A 272 -3.56 -23.47 -3.56
CA GLU A 272 -2.77 -24.40 -2.75
C GLU A 272 -2.52 -23.85 -1.33
N ALA A 273 -2.38 -24.75 -0.34
CA ALA A 273 -2.31 -24.39 1.08
C ALA A 273 -0.89 -23.95 1.51
N PHE A 274 -0.78 -22.77 2.13
CA PHE A 274 0.47 -22.31 2.75
C PHE A 274 0.86 -23.22 3.93
N ASN A 275 2.14 -23.55 4.07
CA ASN A 275 2.61 -24.51 5.09
C ASN A 275 2.19 -24.09 6.51
N LEU A 276 1.51 -24.99 7.23
CA LEU A 276 0.98 -24.74 8.58
C LEU A 276 2.06 -24.30 9.58
N LYS A 277 3.26 -24.88 9.51
CA LYS A 277 4.39 -24.52 10.40
C LYS A 277 4.84 -23.07 10.21
N HIS A 278 4.81 -22.57 8.97
CA HIS A 278 5.16 -21.18 8.69
C HIS A 278 4.07 -20.21 9.15
N GLN A 279 2.79 -20.59 9.04
CA GLN A 279 1.69 -19.81 9.62
C GLN A 279 1.85 -19.71 11.15
N GLN A 280 2.10 -20.84 11.83
CA GLN A 280 2.34 -20.87 13.28
C GLN A 280 3.55 -20.02 13.70
N ARG A 281 4.66 -20.09 12.96
CA ARG A 281 5.85 -19.26 13.21
C ARG A 281 5.53 -17.76 13.08
N LEU A 282 4.75 -17.36 12.07
CA LEU A 282 4.31 -15.98 11.89
C LEU A 282 3.44 -15.50 13.04
N LEU A 283 2.48 -16.31 13.48
CA LEU A 283 1.65 -16.01 14.66
C LEU A 283 2.52 -15.85 15.92
N GLY A 284 3.51 -16.72 16.10
CA GLY A 284 4.47 -16.64 17.21
C GLY A 284 5.24 -15.31 17.25
N ASN A 285 5.65 -14.78 16.10
CA ASN A 285 6.37 -13.50 16.03
C ASN A 285 5.50 -12.28 16.41
N LEU A 286 4.17 -12.42 16.34
CA LEU A 286 3.20 -11.32 16.50
C LEU A 286 2.46 -11.35 17.85
N CYS A 287 2.89 -12.20 18.79
CA CYS A 287 2.21 -12.41 20.08
C CYS A 287 2.06 -11.14 20.95
N ASN A 288 2.94 -10.15 20.79
CA ASN A 288 2.93 -8.94 21.61
C ASN A 288 2.14 -7.76 20.98
N VAL A 289 1.56 -7.94 19.80
CA VAL A 289 0.91 -6.86 19.05
C VAL A 289 -0.50 -6.57 19.58
N PRO A 290 -0.87 -5.31 19.86
CA PRO A 290 -2.19 -4.99 20.38
C PRO A 290 -3.30 -5.00 19.32
N ASN A 291 -2.98 -4.67 18.07
CA ASN A 291 -3.96 -4.65 16.97
C ASN A 291 -3.51 -5.59 15.84
N LEU A 292 -4.19 -6.71 15.68
CA LEU A 292 -3.82 -7.74 14.71
C LEU A 292 -4.95 -7.96 13.70
N GLN A 293 -4.62 -7.85 12.41
CA GLN A 293 -5.48 -8.26 11.30
C GLN A 293 -4.81 -9.42 10.59
N LEU A 294 -5.53 -10.53 10.45
CA LEU A 294 -5.07 -11.73 9.78
C LEU A 294 -6.03 -12.06 8.65
N SER A 295 -5.48 -12.46 7.51
CA SER A 295 -6.27 -12.91 6.37
C SER A 295 -5.69 -14.16 5.71
N GLY A 296 -6.55 -15.08 5.28
CA GLY A 296 -6.18 -16.33 4.60
C GLY A 296 -5.54 -17.41 5.50
N PHE A 297 -5.65 -17.30 6.82
CA PHE A 297 -5.11 -18.30 7.77
C PHE A 297 -6.03 -19.52 7.88
N HIS A 298 -5.41 -20.70 8.00
CA HIS A 298 -6.11 -21.99 8.11
C HIS A 298 -6.47 -22.30 9.57
N ALA A 299 -7.61 -22.96 9.81
CA ALA A 299 -8.04 -23.34 11.15
C ALA A 299 -7.00 -24.20 11.88
N MET A 300 -6.41 -25.16 11.15
CA MET A 300 -5.36 -26.03 11.70
C MET A 300 -4.09 -25.29 12.12
N ALA A 301 -3.75 -24.17 11.47
CA ALA A 301 -2.60 -23.36 11.87
C ALA A 301 -2.86 -22.58 13.17
N MET A 302 -4.13 -22.39 13.51
CA MET A 302 -4.60 -21.67 14.70
C MET A 302 -4.84 -22.63 15.89
N LEU A 303 -4.72 -23.94 15.66
CA LEU A 303 -4.83 -24.97 16.68
C LEU A 303 -3.46 -25.37 17.25
N VAL A 304 -3.50 -25.85 18.48
CA VAL A 304 -2.34 -26.36 19.21
C VAL A 304 -2.08 -27.79 18.74
N GLU A 305 -0.94 -28.07 18.11
CA GLU A 305 -0.44 -29.46 18.01
C GLU A 305 0.16 -29.85 19.36
N GLU A 306 -0.01 -31.11 19.79
CA GLU A 306 0.44 -31.63 21.10
C GLU A 306 1.92 -31.33 21.45
N SER A 307 2.75 -30.96 20.46
CA SER A 307 4.18 -30.67 20.62
C SER A 307 4.55 -29.18 20.67
N ILE A 308 3.66 -28.24 20.32
CA ILE A 308 3.97 -26.80 20.24
C ILE A 308 2.93 -26.01 21.04
N LYS A 309 3.37 -25.35 22.12
CA LYS A 309 2.50 -24.41 22.86
C LYS A 309 2.10 -23.25 21.95
N PHE A 310 0.80 -23.05 21.80
CA PHE A 310 0.24 -21.91 21.06
C PHE A 310 0.68 -20.58 21.72
N PRO A 311 1.01 -19.55 20.94
CA PRO A 311 1.49 -18.28 21.49
C PRO A 311 0.42 -17.59 22.34
N ILE A 312 0.84 -17.04 23.49
CA ILE A 312 -0.01 -16.21 24.34
C ILE A 312 0.05 -14.77 23.83
N PHE A 313 -1.11 -14.22 23.47
CA PHE A 313 -1.28 -12.87 22.97
C PHE A 313 -1.57 -11.89 24.10
N ALA A 314 -0.57 -11.63 24.95
CA ALA A 314 -0.75 -10.93 26.22
C ALA A 314 -1.29 -9.49 26.09
N ASN A 315 -0.95 -8.80 25.00
CA ASN A 315 -1.29 -7.39 24.78
C ASN A 315 -2.41 -7.18 23.74
N LEU A 316 -2.90 -8.25 23.11
CA LEU A 316 -3.86 -8.16 22.02
C LEU A 316 -5.19 -7.58 22.52
N GLN A 317 -5.62 -6.47 21.91
CA GLN A 317 -6.85 -5.75 22.22
C GLN A 317 -7.88 -5.89 21.10
N THR A 318 -7.44 -5.84 19.84
CA THR A 318 -8.31 -6.02 18.68
C THR A 318 -7.78 -7.11 17.77
N LEU A 319 -8.62 -8.08 17.43
CA LEU A 319 -8.32 -9.12 16.45
C LEU A 319 -9.33 -9.04 15.31
N SER A 320 -8.85 -8.93 14.08
CA SER A 320 -9.67 -9.00 12.87
C SER A 320 -9.24 -10.20 12.04
N LEU A 321 -10.18 -11.08 11.73
CA LEU A 321 -9.97 -12.24 10.88
C LEU A 321 -10.77 -12.05 9.59
N GLU A 322 -10.09 -12.03 8.45
CA GLU A 322 -10.68 -11.75 7.14
C GLU A 322 -10.38 -12.90 6.18
N GLN A 323 -11.39 -13.57 5.61
CA GLN A 323 -11.16 -14.73 4.73
C GLN A 323 -10.29 -15.83 5.39
N CYS A 324 -10.34 -15.95 6.71
CA CYS A 324 -9.73 -17.04 7.47
C CYS A 324 -10.69 -18.23 7.60
N LEU A 325 -10.18 -19.41 7.95
CA LEU A 325 -10.98 -20.63 8.20
C LEU A 325 -11.74 -21.13 6.95
N LEU A 326 -11.20 -20.84 5.76
CA LEU A 326 -11.73 -21.31 4.48
C LEU A 326 -11.33 -22.75 4.12
N ASP A 327 -10.59 -23.42 5.01
CA ASP A 327 -10.21 -24.82 4.87
C ASP A 327 -11.41 -25.78 5.04
N LYS A 328 -11.27 -27.00 4.50
CA LYS A 328 -12.32 -28.04 4.50
C LYS A 328 -12.56 -28.68 5.88
N CYS A 329 -12.12 -28.04 6.96
CA CYS A 329 -12.32 -28.53 8.33
C CYS A 329 -13.80 -28.42 8.75
N GLU A 330 -14.19 -29.29 9.68
CA GLU A 330 -15.52 -29.24 10.29
C GLU A 330 -15.70 -27.97 11.13
N LEU A 331 -16.97 -27.57 11.34
CA LEU A 331 -17.30 -26.36 12.10
C LEU A 331 -16.74 -26.39 13.52
N ASP A 332 -16.76 -27.55 14.18
CA ASP A 332 -16.24 -27.72 15.54
C ASP A 332 -14.73 -27.45 15.61
N THR A 333 -13.96 -27.95 14.63
CA THR A 333 -12.52 -27.67 14.51
C THR A 333 -12.25 -26.17 14.36
N LYS A 334 -13.09 -25.46 13.61
CA LYS A 334 -12.98 -24.00 13.42
C LYS A 334 -13.36 -23.23 14.69
N LEU A 335 -14.36 -23.71 15.43
CA LEU A 335 -14.72 -23.16 16.75
C LEU A 335 -13.61 -23.36 17.77
N ASP A 336 -12.94 -24.51 17.74
CA ASP A 336 -11.82 -24.80 18.65
C ASP A 336 -10.57 -23.98 18.32
N ALA A 337 -10.33 -23.71 17.03
CA ALA A 337 -9.28 -22.80 16.55
C ALA A 337 -9.49 -21.37 17.08
N LEU A 338 -10.70 -20.85 16.93
CA LEU A 338 -11.07 -19.53 17.46
C LEU A 338 -11.06 -19.50 18.99
N GLY A 339 -11.54 -20.56 19.62
CA GLY A 339 -11.48 -20.76 21.06
C GLY A 339 -10.06 -20.67 21.60
N SER A 340 -9.12 -21.34 20.92
CA SER A 340 -7.69 -21.31 21.26
C SER A 340 -7.13 -19.89 21.18
N PHE A 341 -7.49 -19.10 20.15
CA PHE A 341 -7.06 -17.70 20.03
C PHE A 341 -7.60 -16.83 21.16
N VAL A 342 -8.90 -16.94 21.43
CA VAL A 342 -9.58 -16.11 22.43
C VAL A 342 -9.10 -16.45 23.85
N GLN A 343 -8.92 -17.73 24.17
CA GLN A 343 -8.38 -18.18 25.46
C GLN A 343 -6.94 -17.72 25.68
N ASN A 344 -6.12 -17.66 24.61
CA ASN A 344 -4.75 -17.19 24.67
C ASN A 344 -4.61 -15.67 24.53
N ALA A 345 -5.71 -14.92 24.43
CA ALA A 345 -5.73 -13.45 24.32
C ALA A 345 -6.50 -12.82 25.49
N PRO A 346 -5.92 -12.77 26.71
CA PRO A 346 -6.63 -12.35 27.92
C PRO A 346 -7.06 -10.88 27.92
N CYS A 347 -6.42 -10.05 27.09
CA CYS A 347 -6.69 -8.61 26.97
C CYS A 347 -7.59 -8.24 25.80
N LEU A 348 -8.11 -9.22 25.05
CA LEU A 348 -8.90 -8.97 23.86
C LEU A 348 -10.20 -8.25 24.21
N GLU A 349 -10.46 -7.11 23.56
CA GLU A 349 -11.64 -6.28 23.76
C GLU A 349 -12.63 -6.39 22.59
N LYS A 350 -12.10 -6.53 21.36
CA LYS A 350 -12.88 -6.63 20.13
C LYS A 350 -12.37 -7.75 19.23
N LEU A 351 -13.28 -8.63 18.81
CA LEU A 351 -13.07 -9.62 17.75
C LEU A 351 -13.90 -9.25 16.53
N THR A 352 -13.31 -9.16 15.35
CA THR A 352 -14.01 -8.96 14.08
C THR A 352 -13.80 -10.18 13.19
N LEU A 353 -14.90 -10.73 12.66
CA LEU A 353 -14.90 -11.83 11.69
C LEU A 353 -15.50 -11.32 10.37
N GLN A 354 -14.75 -11.41 9.29
CA GLN A 354 -15.11 -10.85 7.99
C GLN A 354 -14.94 -11.91 6.90
N CYS A 355 -16.02 -12.26 6.19
CA CYS A 355 -16.00 -13.23 5.08
C CYS A 355 -15.29 -14.56 5.45
N CYS A 356 -15.40 -14.97 6.72
CA CYS A 356 -14.90 -16.25 7.21
C CYS A 356 -15.95 -17.31 6.91
N MET A 357 -15.60 -18.34 6.12
CA MET A 357 -16.48 -19.45 5.65
C MET A 357 -17.18 -19.20 4.30
N PHE A 358 -16.44 -19.30 3.18
CA PHE A 358 -16.76 -19.92 1.87
C PHE A 358 -15.94 -19.27 0.73
N PRO A 359 -15.38 -20.03 -0.22
CA PRO A 359 -15.42 -19.64 -1.61
C PRO A 359 -16.81 -20.03 -2.15
N VAL A 360 -17.55 -19.06 -2.68
CA VAL A 360 -18.72 -19.34 -3.53
C VAL A 360 -18.18 -19.98 -4.81
N GLU A 361 -17.90 -21.27 -4.79
CA GLU A 361 -17.89 -22.03 -6.03
C GLU A 361 -19.34 -22.04 -6.52
N SER A 362 -19.52 -21.47 -7.71
CA SER A 362 -20.76 -21.42 -8.47
C SER A 362 -21.29 -22.83 -8.76
N GLU A 363 -21.79 -23.53 -7.75
CA GLU A 363 -22.68 -24.67 -7.96
C GLU A 363 -24.09 -24.12 -8.07
N LYS A 364 -24.53 -24.02 -9.32
CA LYS A 364 -25.90 -24.01 -9.84
C LYS A 364 -26.99 -23.87 -8.78
N GLU A 365 -27.80 -22.82 -8.90
CA GLU A 365 -29.14 -22.67 -8.33
C GLU A 365 -29.80 -24.04 -8.06
N GLY A 366 -29.68 -24.49 -6.82
CA GLY A 366 -30.01 -25.85 -6.44
C GLY A 366 -30.15 -25.93 -4.94
N GLN A 367 -31.24 -25.32 -4.44
CA GLN A 367 -31.78 -25.49 -3.09
C GLN A 367 -30.73 -25.83 -2.01
N LEU A 368 -30.04 -24.80 -1.51
CA LEU A 368 -29.51 -24.85 -0.15
C LEU A 368 -30.70 -24.94 0.81
N VAL A 369 -31.16 -26.17 1.02
CA VAL A 369 -32.18 -26.51 2.00
C VAL A 369 -31.71 -25.92 3.33
N ARG A 370 -32.54 -25.06 3.93
CA ARG A 370 -32.43 -24.65 5.33
C ARG A 370 -32.39 -25.93 6.18
N LYS A 371 -31.20 -26.47 6.42
CA LYS A 371 -31.04 -27.48 7.45
C LYS A 371 -31.33 -26.74 8.75
N ASN A 372 -32.40 -27.11 9.44
CA ASN A 372 -32.61 -26.70 10.82
C ASN A 372 -31.44 -27.27 11.61
N ILE A 373 -30.47 -26.42 11.93
CA ILE A 373 -29.30 -26.82 12.71
C ILE A 373 -29.72 -26.81 14.17
N ILE A 374 -29.83 -28.01 14.73
CA ILE A 374 -29.95 -28.22 16.16
C ILE A 374 -28.52 -28.24 16.70
N LEU A 375 -28.04 -27.09 17.18
CA LEU A 375 -26.77 -26.98 17.90
C LEU A 375 -26.89 -27.78 19.21
N GLN A 376 -26.34 -29.00 19.24
CA GLN A 376 -26.30 -29.82 20.44
C GLN A 376 -25.36 -29.20 21.48
N ARG A 377 -25.83 -29.11 22.74
CA ARG A 377 -25.04 -28.71 23.90
C ARG A 377 -23.92 -29.74 24.11
N HIS A 378 -22.68 -29.36 23.82
CA HIS A 378 -21.55 -29.84 24.60
C HIS A 378 -21.31 -28.82 25.72
N ASP A 379 -22.12 -28.94 26.78
CA ASP A 379 -21.90 -28.27 28.05
C ASP A 379 -20.56 -28.76 28.62
N GLN A 380 -19.53 -27.88 28.69
CA GLN A 380 -18.56 -27.82 29.82
C GLN A 380 -17.40 -26.81 29.66
N ASN A 381 -17.10 -26.27 28.48
CA ASN A 381 -15.97 -25.32 28.33
C ASN A 381 -16.42 -23.92 27.89
N THR A 382 -16.62 -23.02 28.86
CA THR A 382 -16.64 -21.57 28.61
C THR A 382 -15.24 -21.07 28.29
N PHE A 383 -15.10 -20.23 27.26
CA PHE A 383 -13.82 -19.59 26.96
C PHE A 383 -13.56 -18.47 27.99
N LEU A 384 -12.32 -18.39 28.48
CA LEU A 384 -11.92 -17.35 29.43
C LEU A 384 -11.33 -16.16 28.66
N CYS A 385 -12.17 -15.17 28.38
CA CYS A 385 -11.71 -13.87 27.88
C CYS A 385 -12.54 -12.76 28.54
N PRO A 386 -12.16 -12.33 29.76
CA PRO A 386 -13.01 -11.48 30.58
C PRO A 386 -13.15 -10.05 30.06
N LYS A 387 -12.23 -9.60 29.20
CA LYS A 387 -12.20 -8.25 28.65
C LYS A 387 -12.92 -8.12 27.30
N LEU A 388 -13.37 -9.23 26.70
CA LEU A 388 -14.03 -9.19 25.40
C LEU A 388 -15.40 -8.55 25.53
N LYS A 389 -15.58 -7.41 24.87
CA LYS A 389 -16.81 -6.61 24.92
C LYS A 389 -17.65 -6.82 23.67
N VAL A 390 -17.00 -6.96 22.50
CA VAL A 390 -17.67 -6.95 21.20
C VAL A 390 -17.11 -8.04 20.30
N ILE A 391 -18.03 -8.81 19.70
CA ILE A 391 -17.78 -9.69 18.57
C ILE A 391 -18.53 -9.08 17.39
N GLU A 392 -17.80 -8.53 16.44
CA GLU A 392 -18.33 -7.98 15.20
C GLU A 392 -18.24 -9.03 14.10
N VAL A 393 -19.34 -9.21 13.39
CA VAL A 393 -19.44 -10.11 12.25
C VAL A 393 -19.82 -9.26 11.06
N VAL A 394 -18.93 -9.24 10.06
CA VAL A 394 -19.14 -8.53 8.81
C VAL A 394 -19.37 -9.57 7.70
N TYR A 395 -20.54 -9.51 7.08
CA TYR A 395 -20.97 -10.46 6.04
C TYR A 395 -21.32 -9.74 4.74
N GLU A 396 -21.05 -10.38 3.60
CA GLU A 396 -21.30 -9.81 2.26
C GLU A 396 -22.69 -10.22 1.73
N GLU A 397 -23.14 -11.44 2.02
CA GLU A 397 -24.44 -11.96 1.56
C GLU A 397 -25.18 -12.74 2.66
N ASP A 398 -26.51 -12.81 2.58
CA ASP A 398 -27.36 -13.57 3.51
C ASP A 398 -27.08 -15.09 3.51
N HIS A 399 -26.26 -15.59 2.57
CA HIS A 399 -25.83 -16.98 2.47
C HIS A 399 -24.72 -17.36 3.47
N ASP A 400 -24.17 -16.42 4.22
CA ASP A 400 -23.16 -16.63 5.27
C ASP A 400 -23.76 -17.19 6.59
N HIS A 401 -24.77 -18.07 6.51
CA HIS A 401 -25.42 -18.69 7.67
C HIS A 401 -24.45 -19.42 8.60
N GLN A 402 -23.35 -19.97 8.05
CA GLN A 402 -22.31 -20.64 8.84
C GLN A 402 -21.44 -19.66 9.64
N LEU A 403 -21.28 -18.43 9.16
CA LEU A 403 -20.55 -17.37 9.87
C LEU A 403 -21.40 -16.88 11.05
N VAL A 404 -22.72 -16.72 10.84
CA VAL A 404 -23.69 -16.45 11.92
C VAL A 404 -23.71 -17.60 12.94
N GLU A 405 -23.73 -18.86 12.49
CA GLU A 405 -23.69 -20.04 13.37
C GLU A 405 -22.42 -20.09 14.22
N LEU A 406 -21.26 -19.83 13.60
CA LEU A 406 -19.98 -19.76 14.28
C LEU A 406 -19.97 -18.63 15.32
N SER A 407 -20.55 -17.47 14.99
CA SER A 407 -20.67 -16.35 15.94
C SER A 407 -21.55 -16.69 17.15
N TRP A 408 -22.66 -17.40 16.94
CA TRP A 408 -23.52 -17.87 18.02
C TRP A 408 -22.86 -18.98 18.84
N GLY A 409 -22.11 -19.88 18.21
CA GLY A 409 -21.31 -20.90 18.89
C GLY A 409 -20.30 -20.26 19.85
N ILE A 410 -19.62 -19.20 19.41
CA ILE A 410 -18.67 -18.44 20.22
C ILE A 410 -19.38 -17.64 21.31
N GLY A 411 -20.46 -16.93 20.99
CA GLY A 411 -21.25 -16.16 21.97
C GLY A 411 -21.78 -17.00 23.13
N ARG A 412 -22.20 -18.25 22.84
CA ARG A 412 -22.61 -19.20 23.90
C ARG A 412 -21.45 -19.58 24.83
N ARG A 413 -20.22 -19.66 24.30
CA ARG A 413 -19.00 -19.94 25.07
C ARG A 413 -18.41 -18.68 25.73
N LEU A 414 -18.87 -17.47 25.36
CA LEU A 414 -18.44 -16.14 25.85
C LEU A 414 -19.65 -15.26 26.23
N PRO A 415 -20.35 -15.56 27.34
CA PRO A 415 -21.66 -14.97 27.65
C PRO A 415 -21.65 -13.46 27.92
N ASN A 416 -20.47 -12.84 28.11
CA ASN A 416 -20.34 -11.42 28.44
C ASN A 416 -20.08 -10.51 27.23
N ALA A 417 -19.88 -11.06 26.03
CA ALA A 417 -19.56 -10.29 24.83
C ALA A 417 -20.83 -9.99 24.02
N ASN A 418 -20.98 -8.74 23.55
CA ASN A 418 -22.05 -8.35 22.64
C ASN A 418 -21.72 -8.78 21.20
N ILE A 419 -22.67 -9.37 20.49
CA ILE A 419 -22.53 -9.70 19.08
C ILE A 419 -23.17 -8.60 18.24
N VAL A 420 -22.41 -8.04 17.30
CA VAL A 420 -22.87 -7.04 16.34
C VAL A 420 -22.74 -7.64 14.93
N LEU A 421 -23.84 -7.62 14.17
CA LEU A 421 -23.87 -8.08 12.78
C LEU A 421 -23.91 -6.84 11.87
N ASN A 422 -22.93 -6.71 10.99
CA ASN A 422 -22.82 -5.62 10.02
C ASN A 422 -22.79 -6.19 8.59
N ASN A 423 -23.58 -5.59 7.69
CA ASN A 423 -23.57 -5.95 6.28
C ASN A 423 -22.55 -5.07 5.53
N TYR A 424 -21.73 -5.68 4.67
CA TYR A 424 -20.68 -5.01 3.90
C TYR A 424 -21.18 -3.86 3.01
N PHE A 425 -22.46 -3.86 2.62
CA PHE A 425 -23.07 -2.90 1.69
C PHE A 425 -23.95 -1.82 2.36
N VAL A 426 -23.56 -1.30 3.52
CA VAL A 426 -24.19 -0.08 4.07
C VAL A 426 -23.14 1.00 4.30
N ASP A 427 -22.80 1.70 3.21
CA ASP A 427 -22.56 3.17 3.16
C ASP A 427 -22.61 3.68 1.71
#